data_AF-A0A2S2QNT7-F1
#
_entry.id   AF-A0A2S2QNT7-F1
#
_cell.length_a   1.000
_cell.length_b   1.000
_cell.length_c   1.000
_cell.angle_alpha   90.00
_cell.angle_beta   90.00
_cell.angle_gamma   90.00
#
_symmetry.space_group_name_H-M   'P 1'
#
loop_
_entity.id
_entity.type
_entity.pdbx_description
1 polymer ?
#
loop_
_entity_poly.entity_id
_entity_poly.type
_entity_poly.pdbx_seq_one_letter_code
_entity_poly.pdbx_strand_id
1 'polypeptide(L)'
;MSRFKSWYNNAEFRALIAALDMFWCKFPDSPYSKLRVCTLGSRYKDCSSISEIRHLSQISGKKVGEMLKYVFSARVRDEVEAIGRPGEEFNKEDSYFPYMREMRLSRRSPYSSTENVNLHNWISMFGALLGSERSFNARIVSENGLIHSMNLAIFAAYPFRRFVSANLVFGNEEEAEAARLMSGLDITDPDDITEINPASPLGVLKHMGECGNSVPREILALFSSYINKMGTPREKTIGMFLKRNLSN
;
A
#
# COMPACT_ATOMS: atom_id res chain seq x y z
N MET A 1 7.82 16.86 31.46
CA MET A 1 7.48 15.67 30.63
C MET A 1 8.57 14.58 30.56
N SER A 2 9.70 14.67 31.28
CA SER A 2 10.80 13.68 31.21
C SER A 2 10.51 12.36 31.96
N ARG A 3 9.82 12.41 33.11
CA ARG A 3 9.65 11.25 34.02
C ARG A 3 8.83 10.07 33.47
N PHE A 4 7.91 10.29 32.52
CA PHE A 4 7.05 9.22 31.98
C PHE A 4 7.61 8.55 30.72
N LYS A 5 8.60 9.16 30.06
CA LYS A 5 9.21 8.58 28.83
C LYS A 5 9.95 7.27 29.11
N SER A 6 10.48 7.10 30.33
CA SER A 6 11.16 5.88 30.74
C SER A 6 10.22 4.68 30.81
N TRP A 7 8.92 4.89 31.09
CA TRP A 7 7.93 3.82 31.17
C TRP A 7 7.70 3.17 29.80
N TYR A 8 7.74 3.95 28.73
CA TYR A 8 7.62 3.41 27.37
C TYR A 8 8.76 2.45 27.00
N ASN A 9 9.95 2.66 27.58
CA ASN A 9 11.08 1.76 27.33
C ASN A 9 11.01 0.49 28.18
N ASN A 10 10.35 0.55 29.34
CA ASN A 10 10.09 -0.63 30.16
C ASN A 10 9.17 -1.60 29.40
N ALA A 11 9.53 -2.87 29.40
CA ALA A 11 8.85 -3.84 28.55
C ALA A 11 7.74 -4.59 29.26
N GLU A 12 7.85 -4.76 30.58
CA GLU A 12 6.77 -5.30 31.39
C GLU A 12 5.55 -4.37 31.30
N PHE A 13 5.79 -3.05 31.37
CA PHE A 13 4.76 -2.03 31.17
C PHE A 13 4.11 -2.14 29.79
N ARG A 14 4.90 -2.26 28.73
CA ARG A 14 4.40 -2.44 27.35
C ARG A 14 3.55 -3.70 27.19
N ALA A 15 3.99 -4.82 27.74
CA ALA A 15 3.24 -6.08 27.71
C ALA A 15 1.92 -5.97 28.48
N LEU A 16 1.90 -5.28 29.63
CA LEU A 16 0.68 -5.01 30.41
C LEU A 16 -0.31 -4.15 29.61
N ILE A 17 0.16 -3.08 28.98
CA ILE A 17 -0.68 -2.22 28.13
C ILE A 17 -1.27 -3.00 26.95
N ALA A 18 -0.47 -3.85 26.29
CA ALA A 18 -0.95 -4.72 25.22
C ALA A 18 -1.99 -5.73 25.70
N ALA A 19 -1.79 -6.33 26.87
CA ALA A 19 -2.74 -7.27 27.46
C ALA A 19 -4.08 -6.59 27.80
N LEU A 20 -4.04 -5.38 28.35
CA LEU A 20 -5.25 -4.57 28.60
C LEU A 20 -5.98 -4.23 27.30
N ASP A 21 -5.26 -3.79 26.26
CA ASP A 21 -5.88 -3.50 24.96
C ASP A 21 -6.51 -4.75 24.34
N MET A 22 -5.82 -5.89 24.40
CA MET A 22 -6.30 -7.16 23.89
C MET A 22 -7.57 -7.61 24.62
N PHE A 23 -7.57 -7.52 25.95
CA PHE A 23 -8.74 -7.85 26.77
C PHE A 23 -9.95 -6.98 26.42
N TRP A 24 -9.80 -5.65 26.40
CA TRP A 24 -10.91 -4.76 26.06
C TRP A 24 -11.28 -4.79 24.58
N CYS A 25 -10.40 -5.28 23.69
CA CYS A 25 -10.76 -5.56 22.31
C CYS A 25 -11.68 -6.78 22.20
N LYS A 26 -11.44 -7.80 23.03
CA LYS A 26 -12.28 -9.02 23.08
C LYS A 26 -13.59 -8.80 23.83
N PHE A 27 -13.58 -7.92 24.84
CA PHE A 27 -14.73 -7.60 25.68
C PHE A 27 -15.08 -6.10 25.58
N PRO A 28 -15.63 -5.63 24.44
CA PRO A 28 -15.95 -4.23 24.24
C PRO A 28 -17.03 -3.70 25.21
N ASP A 29 -17.89 -4.57 25.72
CA ASP A 29 -18.97 -4.23 26.67
C ASP A 29 -18.50 -4.07 28.12
N SER A 30 -17.20 -4.26 28.39
CA SER A 30 -16.64 -4.02 29.72
C SER A 30 -16.83 -2.55 30.14
N PRO A 31 -17.21 -2.26 31.40
CA PRO A 31 -17.37 -0.88 31.88
C PRO A 31 -16.15 0.02 31.66
N TYR A 32 -14.96 -0.59 31.60
CA TYR A 32 -13.68 0.10 31.43
C TYR A 32 -13.13 0.06 30.00
N SER A 33 -13.86 -0.49 29.02
CA SER A 33 -13.38 -0.59 27.63
C SER A 33 -13.06 0.77 27.01
N LYS A 34 -13.67 1.85 27.49
CA LYS A 34 -13.35 3.24 27.08
C LYS A 34 -11.90 3.63 27.35
N LEU A 35 -11.23 3.00 28.32
CA LEU A 35 -9.80 3.23 28.59
C LEU A 35 -8.89 2.78 27.44
N ARG A 36 -9.42 2.05 26.46
CA ARG A 36 -8.68 1.68 25.25
C ARG A 36 -8.10 2.87 24.51
N VAL A 37 -8.71 4.06 24.58
CA VAL A 37 -8.13 5.27 23.98
C VAL A 37 -6.66 5.49 24.37
N CYS A 38 -6.26 5.04 25.57
CA CYS A 38 -4.89 5.11 26.08
C CYS A 38 -3.99 3.95 25.61
N THR A 39 -4.57 2.82 25.20
CA THR A 39 -3.86 1.57 24.87
C THR A 39 -3.87 1.23 23.38
N LEU A 40 -4.68 1.91 22.57
CA LEU A 40 -4.81 1.67 21.12
C LEU A 40 -3.47 1.67 20.39
N GLY A 41 -2.52 2.51 20.82
CA GLY A 41 -1.19 2.60 20.23
C GLY A 41 -0.32 1.34 20.37
N SER A 42 -0.71 0.39 21.22
CA SER A 42 -0.04 -0.92 21.36
C SER A 42 -0.45 -1.92 20.28
N ARG A 43 -1.64 -1.76 19.69
CA ARG A 43 -2.19 -2.65 18.67
C ARG A 43 -1.60 -2.32 17.29
N TYR A 44 -1.17 -3.35 16.57
CA TYR A 44 -0.44 -3.27 15.29
C TYR A 44 0.83 -2.40 15.36
N LYS A 45 1.44 -2.32 16.54
CA LYS A 45 2.71 -1.62 16.71
C LYS A 45 3.80 -2.30 15.86
N ASP A 46 4.53 -1.49 15.11
CA ASP A 46 5.56 -1.93 14.16
C ASP A 46 5.02 -2.86 13.05
N CYS A 47 3.73 -2.74 12.68
CA CYS A 47 3.10 -3.45 11.56
C CYS A 47 2.68 -2.50 10.42
N SER A 48 3.52 -1.50 10.12
CA SER A 48 3.16 -0.42 9.18
C SER A 48 2.89 -0.91 7.77
N SER A 49 3.61 -1.94 7.28
CA SER A 49 3.47 -2.46 5.92
C SER A 49 2.05 -2.98 5.64
N ILE A 50 1.41 -3.63 6.61
CA ILE A 50 0.01 -4.08 6.49
C ILE A 50 -0.93 -2.88 6.30
N SER A 51 -0.72 -1.84 7.12
CA SER A 51 -1.53 -0.62 7.06
C SER A 51 -1.33 0.15 5.75
N GLU A 52 -0.13 0.07 5.16
CA GLU A 52 0.24 0.69 3.89
C GLU A 52 -0.40 -0.04 2.71
N ILE A 53 -0.35 -1.39 2.69
CA ILE A 53 -1.03 -2.21 1.68
C ILE A 53 -2.54 -1.94 1.70
N ARG A 54 -3.15 -1.90 2.89
CA ARG A 54 -4.58 -1.58 3.05
C ARG A 54 -4.89 -0.17 2.55
N HIS A 55 -4.04 0.79 2.89
CA HIS A 55 -4.19 2.18 2.45
C HIS A 55 -4.12 2.30 0.93
N LEU A 56 -3.18 1.60 0.28
CA LEU A 56 -3.07 1.56 -1.18
C LEU A 56 -4.32 0.97 -1.84
N SER A 57 -4.90 -0.08 -1.27
CA SER A 57 -6.17 -0.66 -1.73
C SER A 57 -7.33 0.34 -1.63
N GLN A 58 -7.40 1.12 -0.54
CA GLN A 58 -8.44 2.13 -0.36
C GLN A 58 -8.33 3.28 -1.37
N ILE A 59 -7.12 3.82 -1.58
CA ILE A 59 -6.93 4.96 -2.49
C ILE A 59 -7.04 4.59 -3.97
N SER A 60 -6.75 3.33 -4.32
CA SER A 60 -6.86 2.84 -5.70
C SER A 60 -8.27 2.36 -6.06
N GLY A 61 -9.13 2.13 -5.07
CA GLY A 61 -10.44 1.53 -5.26
C GLY A 61 -10.39 0.07 -5.74
N LYS A 62 -9.23 -0.60 -5.65
CA LYS A 62 -9.06 -2.01 -6.05
C LYS A 62 -8.72 -2.87 -4.84
N LYS A 63 -9.04 -4.17 -4.94
CA LYS A 63 -8.65 -5.16 -3.93
C LYS A 63 -7.12 -5.28 -3.87
N VAL A 64 -6.58 -5.63 -2.70
CA VAL A 64 -5.13 -5.82 -2.49
C VAL A 64 -4.50 -6.74 -3.55
N GLY A 65 -5.12 -7.89 -3.83
CA GLY A 65 -4.61 -8.82 -4.84
C GLY A 65 -4.49 -8.22 -6.24
N GLU A 66 -5.40 -7.33 -6.64
CA GLU A 66 -5.33 -6.64 -7.94
C GLU A 66 -4.20 -5.61 -7.96
N MET A 67 -3.98 -4.90 -6.85
CA MET A 67 -2.88 -3.93 -6.74
C MET A 67 -1.51 -4.61 -6.79
N LEU A 68 -1.38 -5.76 -6.14
CA LEU A 68 -0.12 -6.49 -6.07
C LEU A 68 0.31 -7.08 -7.43
N LYS A 69 -0.61 -7.21 -8.40
CA LYS A 69 -0.24 -7.61 -9.77
C LYS A 69 0.65 -6.57 -10.48
N TYR A 70 0.66 -5.31 -10.02
CA TYR A 70 1.52 -4.25 -10.55
C TYR A 70 2.90 -4.19 -9.86
N VAL A 71 3.24 -5.19 -9.04
CA VAL A 71 4.58 -5.34 -8.46
C VAL A 71 5.51 -5.92 -9.52
N PHE A 72 6.30 -5.06 -10.15
CA PHE A 72 7.27 -5.43 -11.18
C PHE A 72 8.71 -5.56 -10.63
N SER A 73 8.89 -5.53 -9.30
CA SER A 73 10.19 -5.69 -8.65
C SER A 73 10.24 -6.97 -7.85
N ALA A 74 11.25 -7.82 -8.11
CA ALA A 74 11.47 -9.05 -7.35
C ALA A 74 11.63 -8.77 -5.83
N ARG A 75 12.34 -7.69 -5.46
CA ARG A 75 12.54 -7.32 -4.04
C ARG A 75 11.23 -6.98 -3.34
N VAL A 76 10.34 -6.26 -4.03
CA VAL A 76 9.01 -5.92 -3.49
C VAL A 76 8.15 -7.18 -3.40
N ARG A 77 8.21 -8.07 -4.40
CA ARG A 77 7.52 -9.37 -4.35
C ARG A 77 7.96 -10.18 -3.14
N ASP A 78 9.28 -10.32 -2.90
CA ASP A 78 9.81 -11.12 -1.80
C ASP A 78 9.33 -10.59 -0.44
N GLU A 79 9.28 -9.27 -0.26
CA GLU A 79 8.72 -8.62 0.94
C GLU A 79 7.20 -8.85 1.08
N VAL A 80 6.45 -8.81 -0.03
CA VAL A 80 5.00 -9.12 -0.05
C VAL A 80 4.74 -10.58 0.33
N GLU A 81 5.50 -11.52 -0.22
CA GLU A 81 5.42 -12.95 0.09
C GLU A 81 5.79 -13.22 1.56
N ALA A 82 6.80 -12.52 2.08
CA ALA A 82 7.19 -12.61 3.49
C ALA A 82 6.06 -12.14 4.43
N ILE A 83 5.38 -11.04 4.10
CA ILE A 83 4.21 -10.55 4.84
C ILE A 83 3.03 -11.53 4.71
N GLY A 84 2.84 -12.14 3.54
CA GLY A 84 1.74 -13.06 3.24
C GLY A 84 1.92 -14.48 3.80
N ARG A 85 2.96 -14.73 4.60
CA ARG A 85 3.25 -16.07 5.15
C ARG A 85 2.04 -16.65 5.91
N PRO A 86 1.61 -17.88 5.59
CA PRO A 86 0.50 -18.52 6.30
C PRO A 86 0.89 -18.88 7.73
N GLY A 87 -0.10 -18.98 8.63
CA GLY A 87 0.08 -19.42 10.01
C GLY A 87 0.29 -18.30 11.04
N GLU A 88 0.41 -17.05 10.60
CA GLU A 88 0.69 -15.90 11.48
C GLU A 88 -0.57 -15.29 12.15
N GLU A 89 -1.76 -15.89 11.95
CA GLU A 89 -3.03 -15.42 12.50
C GLU A 89 -3.43 -13.96 12.13
N PHE A 90 -2.90 -13.40 11.04
CA PHE A 90 -3.13 -11.99 10.68
C PHE A 90 -4.62 -11.62 10.47
N ASN A 91 -5.45 -12.59 10.08
CA ASN A 91 -6.89 -12.44 9.89
C ASN A 91 -7.72 -12.66 11.16
N LYS A 92 -7.09 -12.98 12.29
CA LYS A 92 -7.76 -13.29 13.55
C LYS A 92 -7.66 -12.08 14.48
N GLU A 93 -8.77 -11.37 14.63
CA GLU A 93 -8.81 -10.09 15.35
C GLU A 93 -8.51 -10.20 16.85
N ASP A 94 -8.79 -11.35 17.46
CA ASP A 94 -8.56 -11.64 18.88
C ASP A 94 -7.28 -12.49 19.13
N SER A 95 -6.37 -12.52 18.15
CA SER A 95 -5.06 -13.17 18.28
C SER A 95 -4.03 -12.29 18.98
N TYR A 96 -2.87 -12.89 19.26
CA TYR A 96 -1.70 -12.15 19.73
C TYR A 96 -0.96 -11.39 18.61
N PHE A 97 -1.28 -11.65 17.35
CA PHE A 97 -0.61 -11.06 16.19
C PHE A 97 -0.54 -9.52 16.25
N PRO A 98 -1.62 -8.78 16.53
CA PRO A 98 -1.57 -7.32 16.59
C PRO A 98 -0.64 -6.80 17.69
N TYR A 99 -0.29 -7.63 18.67
CA TYR A 99 0.50 -7.25 19.84
C TYR A 99 1.90 -7.87 19.85
N MET A 100 2.32 -8.53 18.76
CA MET A 100 3.58 -9.30 18.71
C MET A 100 4.80 -8.50 19.19
N ARG A 101 4.80 -7.19 18.93
CA ARG A 101 5.89 -6.29 19.29
C ARG A 101 5.91 -5.98 20.78
N GLU A 102 4.76 -5.58 21.30
CA GLU A 102 4.60 -5.14 22.69
C GLU A 102 4.64 -6.32 23.67
N MET A 103 4.15 -7.50 23.25
CA MET A 103 4.25 -8.76 24.01
C MET A 103 5.54 -9.55 23.74
N ARG A 104 6.48 -8.99 22.95
CA ARG A 104 7.79 -9.59 22.67
C ARG A 104 7.77 -10.97 22.01
N LEU A 105 6.69 -11.31 21.31
CA LEU A 105 6.63 -12.50 20.45
C LEU A 105 7.60 -12.38 19.28
N SER A 106 7.90 -11.14 18.86
CA SER A 106 8.97 -10.85 17.91
C SER A 106 9.90 -9.74 18.38
N ARG A 107 11.21 -9.98 18.25
CA ARG A 107 12.25 -8.97 18.49
C ARG A 107 12.29 -7.90 17.41
N ARG A 108 11.92 -8.25 16.18
CA ARG A 108 11.94 -7.41 14.98
C ARG A 108 10.72 -7.79 14.14
N SER A 109 9.73 -6.90 14.06
CA SER A 109 8.47 -7.19 13.37
C SER A 109 8.73 -7.40 11.88
N PRO A 110 8.40 -8.56 11.29
CA PRO A 110 8.53 -8.77 9.85
C PRO A 110 7.53 -7.93 9.03
N TYR A 111 6.66 -7.16 9.67
CA TYR A 111 5.63 -6.31 9.07
C TYR A 111 5.94 -4.81 9.16
N SER A 112 7.13 -4.43 9.63
CA SER A 112 7.52 -3.03 9.71
C SER A 112 8.04 -2.52 8.37
N SER A 113 7.96 -1.21 8.17
CA SER A 113 8.58 -0.53 7.02
C SER A 113 10.11 -0.62 7.02
N THR A 114 10.73 -0.88 8.17
CA THR A 114 12.18 -1.13 8.27
C THR A 114 12.61 -2.51 7.82
N GLU A 115 11.72 -3.51 7.88
CA GLU A 115 11.96 -4.82 7.27
C GLU A 115 11.60 -4.83 5.79
N ASN A 116 10.54 -4.09 5.43
CA ASN A 116 9.97 -4.11 4.09
C ASN A 116 10.17 -2.76 3.40
N VAL A 117 11.44 -2.38 3.23
CA VAL A 117 11.80 -1.03 2.80
C VAL A 117 11.43 -0.80 1.32
N ASN A 118 11.61 -1.82 0.48
CA ASN A 118 11.33 -1.69 -0.95
C ASN A 118 9.82 -1.53 -1.18
N LEU A 119 9.02 -2.34 -0.48
CA LEU A 119 7.57 -2.29 -0.47
C LEU A 119 7.06 -0.97 0.10
N HIS A 120 7.60 -0.52 1.23
CA HIS A 120 7.23 0.75 1.84
C HIS A 120 7.43 1.92 0.87
N ASN A 121 8.62 2.00 0.26
CA ASN A 121 8.97 3.05 -0.69
C ASN A 121 8.05 2.98 -1.92
N TRP A 122 7.86 1.78 -2.49
CA TRP A 122 7.02 1.59 -3.67
C TRP A 122 5.54 1.94 -3.40
N ILE A 123 4.94 1.44 -2.31
CA ILE A 123 3.55 1.77 -1.93
C ILE A 123 3.41 3.27 -1.70
N SER A 124 4.34 3.89 -0.98
CA SER A 124 4.24 5.30 -0.65
C SER A 124 4.39 6.19 -1.88
N MET A 125 5.27 5.83 -2.81
CA MET A 125 5.39 6.52 -4.10
C MET A 125 4.14 6.33 -4.94
N PHE A 126 3.65 5.11 -5.09
CA PHE A 126 2.41 4.81 -5.81
C PHE A 126 1.25 5.61 -5.22
N GLY A 127 1.05 5.54 -3.90
CA GLY A 127 -0.03 6.27 -3.24
C GLY A 127 0.08 7.78 -3.38
N ALA A 128 1.29 8.35 -3.34
CA ALA A 128 1.50 9.77 -3.58
C ALA A 128 1.13 10.17 -5.03
N LEU A 129 1.47 9.34 -6.02
CA LEU A 129 1.10 9.54 -7.43
C LEU A 129 -0.43 9.43 -7.65
N LEU A 130 -1.12 8.65 -6.82
CA LEU A 130 -2.59 8.63 -6.72
C LEU A 130 -3.18 9.79 -5.91
N GLY A 131 -2.37 10.70 -5.38
CA GLY A 131 -2.80 11.92 -4.69
C GLY A 131 -2.96 11.76 -3.18
N SER A 132 -2.46 10.68 -2.60
CA SER A 132 -2.54 10.47 -1.15
C SER A 132 -1.57 11.37 -0.39
N GLU A 133 -2.08 12.32 0.40
CA GLU A 133 -1.28 13.15 1.29
C GLU A 133 -0.53 12.37 2.38
N ARG A 134 -1.15 11.28 2.87
CA ARG A 134 -0.52 10.36 3.83
C ARG A 134 0.76 9.76 3.23
N SER A 135 0.67 9.27 2.00
CA SER A 135 1.80 8.64 1.30
C SER A 135 2.84 9.68 0.86
N PHE A 136 2.38 10.86 0.44
CA PHE A 136 3.24 12.00 0.12
C PHE A 136 4.10 12.44 1.31
N ASN A 137 3.55 12.40 2.53
CA ASN A 137 4.28 12.73 3.76
C ASN A 137 4.92 11.52 4.46
N ALA A 138 4.93 10.33 3.84
CA ALA A 138 5.59 9.15 4.38
C ALA A 138 7.10 9.37 4.42
N ARG A 139 7.75 8.92 5.50
CA ARG A 139 9.20 9.06 5.69
C ARG A 139 9.94 8.04 4.83
N ILE A 140 11.02 8.48 4.20
CA ILE A 140 11.94 7.56 3.54
C ILE A 140 12.68 6.77 4.62
N VAL A 141 12.57 5.44 4.56
CA VAL A 141 13.23 4.53 5.52
C VAL A 141 14.66 4.20 5.08
N SER A 142 14.87 4.01 3.77
CA SER A 142 16.19 3.87 3.15
C SER A 142 16.17 4.49 1.77
N GLU A 143 17.32 5.05 1.36
CA GLU A 143 17.52 5.60 0.03
C GLU A 143 17.87 4.54 -1.03
N ASN A 144 18.11 3.30 -0.59
CA ASN A 144 18.48 2.20 -1.47
C ASN A 144 17.39 1.93 -2.51
N GLY A 145 17.74 2.05 -3.80
CA GLY A 145 16.85 1.72 -4.90
C GLY A 145 15.67 2.69 -5.12
N LEU A 146 15.65 3.87 -4.49
CA LEU A 146 14.51 4.80 -4.59
C LEU A 146 14.15 5.19 -6.02
N ILE A 147 15.13 5.46 -6.88
CA ILE A 147 14.87 5.83 -8.30
C ILE A 147 14.23 4.66 -9.05
N HIS A 148 14.69 3.43 -8.79
CA HIS A 148 14.11 2.24 -9.38
C HIS A 148 12.67 2.04 -8.90
N SER A 149 12.41 2.13 -7.59
CA SER A 149 11.06 2.08 -7.03
C SER A 149 10.15 3.17 -7.57
N MET A 150 10.68 4.38 -7.80
CA MET A 150 9.95 5.50 -8.37
C MET A 150 9.49 5.20 -9.80
N ASN A 151 10.41 4.75 -10.67
CA ASN A 151 10.06 4.43 -12.06
C ASN A 151 9.00 3.34 -12.12
N LEU A 152 9.14 2.27 -11.33
CA LEU A 152 8.15 1.19 -11.27
C LEU A 152 6.82 1.67 -10.68
N ALA A 153 6.83 2.54 -9.67
CA ALA A 153 5.62 3.13 -9.11
C ALA A 153 4.90 4.04 -10.11
N ILE A 154 5.64 4.78 -10.96
CA ILE A 154 5.07 5.60 -12.04
C ILE A 154 4.34 4.72 -13.05
N PHE A 155 4.98 3.66 -13.53
CA PHE A 155 4.33 2.70 -14.43
C PHE A 155 3.12 2.03 -13.80
N ALA A 156 3.22 1.63 -12.52
CA ALA A 156 2.10 1.04 -11.79
C ALA A 156 0.94 2.03 -11.57
N ALA A 157 1.21 3.30 -11.31
CA ALA A 157 0.20 4.32 -11.05
C ALA A 157 -0.45 4.89 -12.32
N TYR A 158 0.27 4.88 -13.44
CA TYR A 158 -0.18 5.42 -14.72
C TYR A 158 -1.56 4.89 -15.16
N PRO A 159 -1.83 3.57 -15.19
CA PRO A 159 -3.11 3.08 -15.66
C PRO A 159 -4.27 3.46 -14.73
N PHE A 160 -4.03 3.58 -13.43
CA PHE A 160 -5.06 3.99 -12.46
C PHE A 160 -5.47 5.45 -12.59
N ARG A 161 -4.60 6.29 -13.15
CA ARG A 161 -4.89 7.69 -13.44
C ARG A 161 -5.45 7.88 -14.84
N ARG A 162 -4.92 7.15 -15.81
CA ARG A 162 -5.25 7.33 -17.23
C ARG A 162 -6.53 6.60 -17.64
N PHE A 163 -6.72 5.38 -17.13
CA PHE A 163 -7.82 4.51 -17.53
C PHE A 163 -8.79 4.34 -16.36
N VAL A 164 -10.06 4.65 -16.60
CA VAL A 164 -11.15 4.41 -15.65
C VAL A 164 -11.94 3.24 -16.17
N SER A 165 -11.85 2.09 -15.49
CA SER A 165 -12.74 0.96 -15.76
C SER A 165 -14.08 1.22 -15.09
N ALA A 166 -15.02 1.80 -15.84
CA ALA A 166 -16.40 1.93 -15.41
C ALA A 166 -17.15 0.63 -15.71
N ASN A 167 -17.81 0.08 -14.70
CA ASN A 167 -18.72 -1.06 -14.87
C ASN A 167 -20.14 -0.58 -14.62
N LEU A 168 -21.09 -1.06 -15.42
CA LEU A 168 -22.51 -0.88 -15.13
C LEU A 168 -22.85 -1.68 -13.87
N VAL A 169 -23.17 -0.98 -12.76
CA VAL A 169 -23.51 -1.61 -11.47
C VAL A 169 -25.02 -1.73 -11.28
N PHE A 170 -25.77 -0.77 -11.82
CA PHE A 170 -27.22 -0.75 -11.79
C PHE A 170 -27.73 -0.64 -13.22
N GLY A 171 -28.66 -1.52 -13.58
CA GLY A 171 -29.32 -1.54 -14.87
C GLY A 171 -30.37 -2.64 -14.86
N ASN A 172 -31.27 -2.62 -15.84
CA ASN A 172 -32.18 -3.74 -16.08
C ASN A 172 -31.41 -4.94 -16.70
N GLU A 173 -32.08 -6.08 -16.87
CA GLU A 173 -31.44 -7.30 -17.39
C GLU A 173 -30.85 -7.09 -18.80
N GLU A 174 -31.52 -6.33 -19.67
CA GLU A 174 -31.07 -6.01 -21.03
C GLU A 174 -29.78 -5.16 -21.01
N GLU A 175 -29.73 -4.13 -20.15
CA GLU A 175 -28.56 -3.27 -19.97
C GLU A 175 -27.38 -4.04 -19.36
N ALA A 176 -27.66 -4.97 -18.45
CA ALA A 176 -26.65 -5.84 -17.87
C ALA A 176 -26.06 -6.82 -18.91
N GLU A 177 -26.90 -7.37 -19.80
CA GLU A 177 -26.45 -8.23 -20.89
C GLU A 177 -25.65 -7.45 -21.94
N ALA A 178 -26.12 -6.25 -22.33
CA ALA A 178 -25.38 -5.36 -23.22
C ALA A 178 -24.02 -4.94 -22.64
N ALA A 179 -23.96 -4.64 -21.34
CA ALA A 179 -22.70 -4.32 -20.66
C ALA A 179 -21.75 -5.52 -20.59
N ARG A 180 -22.27 -6.74 -20.39
CA ARG A 180 -21.46 -7.97 -20.44
C ARG A 180 -20.90 -8.20 -21.83
N LEU A 181 -21.71 -8.03 -22.87
CA LEU A 181 -21.29 -8.16 -24.26
C LEU A 181 -20.21 -7.12 -24.63
N MET A 182 -20.39 -5.85 -24.21
CA MET A 182 -19.39 -4.80 -24.40
C MET A 182 -18.11 -5.01 -23.59
N SER A 183 -18.20 -5.63 -22.41
CA SER A 183 -17.03 -6.03 -21.62
C SER A 183 -16.37 -7.32 -22.13
N GLY A 184 -17.06 -8.03 -23.03
CA GLY A 184 -16.63 -9.23 -23.71
C GLY A 184 -15.54 -8.89 -24.72
N LEU A 185 -14.30 -9.06 -24.30
CA LEU A 185 -13.22 -9.51 -25.18
C LEU A 185 -13.76 -10.71 -25.97
N ASP A 186 -13.95 -10.53 -27.28
CA ASP A 186 -14.41 -11.55 -28.21
C ASP A 186 -13.31 -12.61 -28.35
N ILE A 187 -13.26 -13.59 -27.44
CA ILE A 187 -12.38 -14.76 -27.57
C ILE A 187 -13.14 -15.80 -28.39
N THR A 188 -13.36 -15.51 -29.67
CA THR A 188 -13.86 -16.49 -30.64
C THR A 188 -12.74 -17.09 -31.48
N ASP A 189 -11.51 -16.55 -31.41
CA ASP A 189 -10.33 -17.06 -32.11
C ASP A 189 -9.09 -17.12 -31.18
N PRO A 190 -8.50 -18.30 -30.90
CA PRO A 190 -7.30 -18.43 -30.06
C PRO A 190 -6.07 -17.67 -30.59
N ASP A 191 -6.07 -17.31 -31.89
CA ASP A 191 -4.99 -16.60 -32.55
C ASP A 191 -5.16 -15.06 -32.56
N ASP A 192 -6.29 -14.52 -32.06
CA ASP A 192 -6.59 -13.07 -32.06
C ASP A 192 -6.39 -12.39 -30.68
N ILE A 193 -5.29 -12.70 -30.00
CA ILE A 193 -4.83 -11.92 -28.83
C ILE A 193 -4.12 -10.65 -29.34
N THR A 194 -4.81 -9.79 -30.08
CA THR A 194 -4.15 -8.64 -30.74
C THR A 194 -4.08 -7.39 -29.86
N GLU A 195 -5.01 -7.17 -28.93
CA GLU A 195 -4.98 -6.02 -28.01
C GLU A 195 -4.92 -6.42 -26.53
N ILE A 196 -3.70 -6.46 -25.99
CA ILE A 196 -3.49 -6.50 -24.54
C ILE A 196 -4.01 -5.19 -23.94
N ASN A 197 -4.99 -5.28 -23.05
CA ASN A 197 -5.54 -4.12 -22.33
C ASN A 197 -4.40 -3.28 -21.70
N PRO A 198 -4.22 -2.01 -22.10
CA PRO A 198 -3.11 -1.17 -21.63
C PRO A 198 -3.21 -0.83 -20.13
N ALA A 199 -4.41 -0.94 -19.55
CA ALA A 199 -4.62 -0.78 -18.11
C ALA A 199 -4.24 -2.01 -17.30
N SER A 200 -4.11 -3.18 -17.95
CA SER A 200 -3.78 -4.44 -17.27
C SER A 200 -2.31 -4.51 -16.86
N PRO A 201 -1.94 -5.33 -15.86
CA PRO A 201 -0.53 -5.52 -15.48
C PRO A 201 0.36 -5.95 -16.65
N LEU A 202 -0.15 -6.82 -17.54
CA LEU A 202 0.57 -7.26 -18.74
C LEU A 202 0.72 -6.14 -19.76
N GLY A 203 -0.32 -5.31 -19.94
CA GLY A 203 -0.27 -4.13 -20.80
C GLY A 203 0.75 -3.10 -20.33
N VAL A 204 0.82 -2.86 -19.02
CA VAL A 204 1.85 -2.00 -18.43
C VAL A 204 3.24 -2.59 -18.65
N LEU A 205 3.43 -3.89 -18.44
CA LEU A 205 4.72 -4.56 -18.65
C LEU A 205 5.16 -4.49 -20.12
N LYS A 206 4.24 -4.70 -21.06
CA LYS A 206 4.49 -4.53 -22.50
C LYS A 206 4.92 -3.09 -22.80
N HIS A 207 4.17 -2.11 -22.30
CA HIS A 207 4.48 -0.69 -22.49
C HIS A 207 5.86 -0.30 -21.90
N MET A 208 6.22 -0.85 -20.75
CA MET A 208 7.56 -0.69 -20.16
C MET A 208 8.66 -1.20 -21.10
N GLY A 209 8.46 -2.38 -21.70
CA GLY A 209 9.39 -2.97 -22.67
C GLY A 209 9.54 -2.11 -23.94
N GLU A 210 8.42 -1.63 -24.49
CA GLU A 210 8.40 -0.73 -25.65
C GLU A 210 9.12 0.60 -25.40
N CYS A 211 9.07 1.09 -24.16
CA CYS A 211 9.76 2.32 -23.75
C CYS A 211 11.23 2.09 -23.32
N GLY A 212 11.79 0.91 -23.62
CA GLY A 212 13.16 0.56 -23.25
C GLY A 212 13.42 0.54 -21.74
N ASN A 213 12.39 0.23 -20.93
CA ASN A 213 12.39 0.29 -19.46
C ASN A 213 12.69 1.68 -18.88
N SER A 214 12.45 2.74 -19.66
CA SER A 214 12.56 4.12 -19.22
C SER A 214 11.18 4.78 -19.19
N VAL A 215 10.92 5.66 -18.22
CA VAL A 215 9.63 6.35 -18.12
C VAL A 215 9.54 7.41 -19.22
N PRO A 216 8.53 7.36 -20.11
CA PRO A 216 8.34 8.37 -21.14
C PRO A 216 8.14 9.78 -20.57
N ARG A 217 8.62 10.79 -21.29
CA ARG A 217 8.51 12.20 -20.89
C ARG A 217 7.06 12.65 -20.67
N GLU A 218 6.12 12.13 -21.45
CA GLU A 218 4.69 12.45 -21.31
C GLU A 218 4.13 11.97 -19.98
N ILE A 219 4.49 10.75 -19.56
CA ILE A 219 4.08 10.19 -18.26
C ILE A 219 4.74 10.98 -17.12
N LEU A 220 6.02 11.35 -17.26
CA LEU A 220 6.70 12.21 -16.29
C LEU A 220 6.02 13.57 -16.18
N ALA A 221 5.70 14.23 -17.29
CA ALA A 221 5.02 15.52 -17.29
C ALA A 221 3.65 15.47 -16.62
N LEU A 222 2.88 14.40 -16.88
CA LEU A 222 1.60 14.14 -16.23
C LEU A 222 1.76 14.12 -14.70
N PHE A 223 2.64 13.26 -14.19
CA PHE A 223 2.84 13.12 -12.74
C PHE A 223 3.53 14.32 -12.10
N SER A 224 4.46 14.97 -12.80
CA SER A 224 5.08 16.22 -12.37
C SER A 224 4.03 17.30 -12.12
N SER A 225 3.08 17.48 -13.06
CA SER A 225 1.98 18.43 -12.91
C SER A 225 1.11 18.16 -11.67
N TYR A 226 0.89 16.88 -11.33
CA TYR A 226 0.10 16.50 -10.16
C TYR A 226 0.87 16.70 -8.86
N ILE A 227 2.10 16.22 -8.80
CA ILE A 227 2.94 16.31 -7.61
C ILE A 227 3.23 17.77 -7.27
N ASN A 228 3.37 18.65 -8.25
CA ASN A 228 3.55 20.08 -8.04
C ASN A 228 2.30 20.77 -7.46
N LYS A 229 1.10 20.26 -7.76
CA LYS A 229 -0.17 20.74 -7.16
C LYS A 229 -0.36 20.25 -5.72
N MET A 230 0.35 19.22 -5.28
CA MET A 230 0.31 18.78 -3.88
C MET A 230 1.03 19.79 -2.96
N GLY A 231 0.67 19.79 -1.68
CA GLY A 231 1.22 20.69 -0.67
C GLY A 231 2.74 20.61 -0.48
N THR A 232 3.28 21.42 0.41
CA THR A 232 4.71 21.45 0.72
C THR A 232 5.11 20.17 1.47
N PRO A 233 6.02 19.33 0.92
CA PRO A 233 6.44 18.11 1.60
C PRO A 233 7.31 18.44 2.80
N ARG A 234 7.29 17.55 3.80
CA ARG A 234 8.22 17.60 4.93
C ARG A 234 9.60 17.08 4.51
N GLU A 235 10.64 17.45 5.24
CA GLU A 235 11.98 16.91 5.00
C GLU A 235 12.02 15.38 5.13
N LYS A 236 12.88 14.75 4.32
CA LYS A 236 13.11 13.28 4.31
C LYS A 236 11.84 12.46 4.06
N THR A 237 10.92 12.99 3.25
CA THR A 237 9.70 12.30 2.84
C THR A 237 9.71 11.93 1.36
N ILE A 238 8.83 11.00 1.01
CA ILE A 238 8.58 10.57 -0.36
C ILE A 238 8.16 11.76 -1.24
N GLY A 239 7.32 12.66 -0.73
CA GLY A 239 6.88 13.85 -1.47
C GLY A 239 8.02 14.80 -1.82
N MET A 240 8.99 14.99 -0.90
CA MET A 240 10.18 15.80 -1.17
C MET A 240 11.03 15.15 -2.27
N PHE A 241 11.22 13.83 -2.20
CA PHE A 241 11.94 13.08 -3.20
C PHE A 241 11.25 13.13 -4.58
N LEU A 242 9.93 12.93 -4.65
CA LEU A 242 9.19 12.99 -5.91
C LEU A 242 9.24 14.38 -6.54
N LYS A 243 9.03 15.46 -5.78
CA LYS A 243 9.16 16.84 -6.28
C LYS A 243 10.55 17.11 -6.87
N ARG A 244 11.62 16.64 -6.21
CA ARG A 244 12.99 16.84 -6.70
C ARG A 244 13.29 16.09 -7.99
N ASN A 245 12.73 14.90 -8.19
CA ASN A 245 13.09 14.03 -9.32
C ASN A 245 12.11 14.10 -10.50
N LEU A 246 10.90 14.65 -10.31
CA LEU A 246 9.90 14.79 -11.37
C LEU A 246 9.80 16.22 -11.92
N SER A 247 10.30 17.22 -11.20
CA SER A 247 10.25 18.63 -11.62
C SER A 247 11.50 19.10 -12.36
N ASN A 248 12.45 18.20 -12.62
CA ASN A 248 13.63 18.40 -13.47
C ASN A 248 13.44 17.65 -14.78
#